data_AF-A0A946CGK9-F1
#
_entry.id   AF-A0A946CGK9-F1
#
_cell.length_a   1.000
_cell.length_b   1.000
_cell.length_c   1.000
_cell.angle_alpha   90.00
_cell.angle_beta   90.00
_cell.angle_gamma   90.00
#
_symmetry.space_group_name_H-M   'P 1'
#
loop_
_entity.id
_entity.type
_entity.pdbx_description
1 polymer ?
#
loop_
_entity_poly.entity_id
_entity_poly.type
_entity_poly.pdbx_seq_one_letter_code
_entity_poly.pdbx_strand_id
1 'polypeptide(L)'
;FDTDGDGSSDGAETIAGTNPLDTSDYFRILSVGPTDTPNGIEITWASVIGKTYLVESSPDLIGAWSLHDSVTAGGSTSRTNDQTSGERKFYRIRVSGP
;
A
#
# COMPACT_ATOMS: atom_id res chain seq x y z
N PHE A 1 -2.23 -7.48 -19.66
CA PHE A 1 -1.79 -6.42 -20.59
C PHE A 1 -1.51 -5.21 -19.74
N ASP A 2 -0.54 -4.41 -20.14
CA ASP A 2 -0.07 -3.18 -19.49
C ASP A 2 0.02 -2.19 -20.66
N THR A 3 -0.98 -1.33 -20.77
CA THR A 3 -1.21 -0.51 -21.98
C THR A 3 -0.29 0.69 -22.01
N ASP A 4 -0.01 1.29 -20.86
CA ASP A 4 0.79 2.50 -20.75
C ASP A 4 2.27 2.22 -20.41
N GLY A 5 2.60 1.02 -19.97
CA GLY A 5 3.96 0.54 -19.76
C GLY A 5 4.56 0.97 -18.42
N ASP A 6 3.73 1.24 -17.41
CA ASP A 6 4.17 1.64 -16.06
C ASP A 6 4.62 0.43 -15.19
N GLY A 7 4.42 -0.79 -15.68
CA GLY A 7 4.72 -2.04 -14.98
C GLY A 7 3.54 -2.61 -14.17
N SER A 8 2.40 -1.93 -14.17
CA SER A 8 1.11 -2.38 -13.66
C SER A 8 0.28 -2.94 -14.82
N SER A 9 -0.41 -4.06 -14.61
CA SER A 9 -1.34 -4.53 -15.65
C SER A 9 -2.65 -3.73 -15.60
N ASP A 10 -3.30 -3.47 -16.73
CA ASP A 10 -4.59 -2.76 -16.81
C ASP A 10 -5.65 -3.34 -15.85
N GLY A 11 -5.64 -4.66 -15.67
CA GLY A 11 -6.56 -5.35 -14.77
C GLY A 11 -6.30 -5.01 -13.30
N ALA A 12 -5.02 -4.92 -12.90
CA ALA A 12 -4.61 -4.50 -11.57
C ALA A 12 -4.95 -3.03 -11.32
N GLU A 13 -4.76 -2.19 -12.33
CA GLU A 13 -5.11 -0.76 -12.29
C GLU A 13 -6.61 -0.54 -12.18
N THR A 14 -7.40 -1.31 -12.93
CA THR A 14 -8.87 -1.30 -12.81
C THR A 14 -9.31 -1.68 -11.39
N ILE A 15 -8.67 -2.69 -10.78
CA ILE A 15 -8.94 -3.07 -9.39
C ILE A 15 -8.52 -1.96 -8.42
N ALA A 16 -7.36 -1.34 -8.66
CA ALA A 16 -6.83 -0.23 -7.87
C ALA A 16 -7.65 1.06 -8.03
N GLY A 17 -8.41 1.19 -9.13
CA GLY A 17 -9.11 2.41 -9.50
C GLY A 17 -8.21 3.46 -10.16
N THR A 18 -7.06 3.04 -10.71
CA THR A 18 -6.13 3.89 -11.45
C THR A 18 -6.36 3.78 -12.96
N ASN A 19 -5.77 4.68 -13.75
CA ASN A 19 -6.00 4.78 -15.19
C ASN A 19 -4.98 3.98 -16.03
N PRO A 20 -5.39 2.89 -16.73
CA PRO A 20 -4.49 2.04 -17.52
C PRO A 20 -3.82 2.69 -18.73
N LEU A 21 -4.15 3.95 -19.01
CA LEU A 21 -3.64 4.69 -20.15
C LEU A 21 -2.74 5.85 -19.71
N ASP A 22 -2.48 5.99 -18.40
CA ASP A 22 -1.71 7.07 -17.81
C ASP A 22 -0.62 6.53 -16.87
N THR A 23 0.60 6.48 -17.40
CA THR A 23 1.80 6.00 -16.69
C THR A 23 2.10 6.69 -15.35
N SER A 24 1.43 7.80 -15.04
CA SER A 24 1.59 8.53 -13.79
C SER A 24 0.55 8.16 -12.72
N ASP A 25 -0.53 7.50 -13.10
CA ASP A 25 -1.63 7.11 -12.24
C ASP A 25 -1.57 5.60 -11.94
N TYR A 26 -0.81 5.24 -10.91
CA TYR A 26 -0.64 3.85 -10.51
C TYR A 26 -0.47 3.69 -9.00
N PHE A 27 -0.81 2.48 -8.52
CA PHE A 27 -0.75 2.16 -7.10
C PHE A 27 0.70 1.98 -6.64
N ARG A 28 1.16 2.86 -5.74
CA ARG A 28 2.53 2.84 -5.21
C ARG A 28 2.64 3.34 -3.79
N ILE A 29 3.68 2.88 -3.10
CA ILE A 29 4.14 3.47 -1.83
C ILE A 29 4.81 4.80 -2.15
N LEU A 30 4.39 5.86 -1.47
CA LEU A 30 4.91 7.21 -1.61
C LEU A 30 6.06 7.47 -0.63
N SER A 31 5.92 7.00 0.62
CA SER A 31 6.96 7.14 1.63
C SER A 31 6.87 6.06 2.70
N VAL A 32 8.04 5.72 3.26
CA VAL A 32 8.19 4.96 4.50
C VAL A 32 9.19 5.72 5.35
N GLY A 33 8.79 6.13 6.56
CA GLY A 33 9.63 6.97 7.41
C GLY A 33 9.31 6.84 8.89
N PRO A 34 10.19 7.34 9.77
CA PRO A 34 9.94 7.37 11.20
C PRO A 34 8.83 8.38 11.54
N THR A 35 8.14 8.14 12.65
CA THR A 35 7.20 9.10 13.25
C THR A 35 7.82 9.82 14.44
N ASP A 36 7.10 10.78 15.02
CA ASP A 36 7.50 11.46 16.26
C ASP A 36 7.47 10.53 17.49
N THR A 37 6.85 9.36 17.39
CA THR A 37 6.85 8.35 18.46
C THR A 37 8.08 7.44 18.34
N PRO A 38 8.79 7.16 19.44
CA PRO A 38 9.94 6.23 19.41
C PRO A 38 9.57 4.88 18.78
N ASN A 39 10.44 4.40 17.88
CA ASN A 39 10.27 3.17 17.09
C ASN A 39 9.01 3.12 16.22
N GLY A 40 8.33 4.25 16.03
CA GLY A 40 7.18 4.35 15.16
C GLY A 40 7.61 4.54 13.71
N ILE A 41 6.89 3.87 12.81
CA ILE A 41 7.00 4.07 11.37
C ILE A 41 5.65 4.51 10.82
N GLU A 42 5.68 5.32 9.76
CA GLU A 42 4.53 5.66 8.94
C GLU A 42 4.80 5.21 7.50
N ILE A 43 3.82 4.53 6.93
CA ILE A 43 3.82 4.12 5.52
C ILE A 43 2.69 4.88 4.85
N THR A 44 3.01 5.63 3.81
CA THR A 44 2.04 6.39 3.01
C THR A 44 2.03 5.87 1.58
N TRP A 45 0.84 5.74 0.99
CA TRP A 45 0.66 5.27 -0.38
C TRP A 45 -0.38 6.09 -1.15
N ALA A 46 -0.29 6.03 -2.48
CA ALA A 46 -1.29 6.61 -3.37
C ALA A 46 -2.59 5.80 -3.27
N SER A 47 -3.72 6.46 -3.09
CA SER A 47 -5.00 5.80 -2.89
C SER A 47 -6.14 6.43 -3.68
N VAL A 48 -7.21 5.67 -3.87
CA VAL A 48 -8.41 6.09 -4.59
C VAL A 48 -9.59 6.05 -3.62
N ILE A 49 -10.33 7.15 -3.53
CA ILE A 49 -11.45 7.33 -2.59
C ILE A 49 -12.43 6.15 -2.70
N GLY A 50 -12.81 5.59 -1.56
CA GLY A 50 -13.75 4.46 -1.46
C GLY A 50 -13.13 3.09 -1.66
N LYS A 51 -11.85 2.98 -2.08
CA LYS A 51 -11.12 1.71 -2.06
C LYS A 51 -10.62 1.39 -0.65
N THR A 52 -10.58 0.11 -0.32
CA THR A 52 -10.00 -0.37 0.93
C THR A 52 -8.65 -1.00 0.66
N TYR A 53 -7.69 -0.69 1.52
CA TYR A 53 -6.32 -1.14 1.45
C TYR A 53 -5.98 -1.99 2.67
N LEU A 54 -5.56 -3.22 2.44
CA LEU A 54 -5.08 -4.12 3.47
C LEU A 54 -3.58 -3.95 3.61
N VAL A 55 -3.15 -3.49 4.78
CA VAL A 55 -1.76 -3.43 5.17
C VAL A 55 -1.45 -4.77 5.82
N GLU A 56 -0.51 -5.51 5.24
CA GLU A 56 -0.08 -6.78 5.79
C GLU A 56 1.39 -6.70 6.17
N SER A 57 1.78 -7.46 7.19
CA SER A 57 3.14 -7.50 7.67
C SER A 57 3.68 -8.91 7.86
N SER A 58 4.99 -9.04 7.77
CA SER A 58 5.73 -10.30 7.94
C SER A 58 7.07 -10.02 8.62
N PRO A 59 7.56 -10.88 9.53
CA PRO A 59 8.87 -10.72 10.14
C PRO A 59 10.03 -11.11 9.20
N ASP A 60 9.79 -11.93 8.17
CA ASP A 60 10.89 -12.60 7.44
C ASP A 60 10.72 -12.71 5.91
N LEU A 61 9.60 -12.25 5.33
CA LEU A 61 9.22 -12.41 3.90
C LEU A 61 9.00 -13.86 3.43
N ILE A 62 9.26 -14.86 4.27
CA ILE A 62 9.22 -16.28 3.89
C ILE A 62 7.93 -16.93 4.41
N GLY A 63 7.43 -16.46 5.56
CA GLY A 63 6.25 -16.99 6.23
C GLY A 63 4.92 -16.34 5.82
N ALA A 64 3.90 -16.59 6.63
CA ALA A 64 2.58 -16.01 6.46
C ALA A 64 2.61 -14.49 6.68
N TRP A 65 1.81 -13.80 5.87
CA TRP A 65 1.53 -12.38 6.05
C TRP A 65 0.33 -12.24 6.99
N SER A 66 0.46 -11.37 7.98
CA SER A 66 -0.61 -11.07 8.93
C SER A 66 -1.20 -9.70 8.66
N LEU A 67 -2.52 -9.58 8.74
CA LEU A 67 -3.20 -8.29 8.62
C LEU A 67 -2.73 -7.38 9.75
N HIS A 68 -2.15 -6.24 9.36
CA HIS A 68 -1.73 -5.17 10.25
C HIS A 68 -2.84 -4.14 10.40
N ASP A 69 -3.37 -3.66 9.27
CA ASP A 69 -4.42 -2.63 9.24
C ASP A 69 -5.29 -2.77 7.98
N SER A 70 -6.49 -2.18 8.03
CA SER A 70 -7.44 -2.10 6.92
C SER A 70 -7.95 -0.66 6.79
N VAL A 71 -7.45 0.05 5.77
CA VAL A 71 -7.69 1.48 5.59
C VAL A 71 -8.60 1.73 4.39
N THR A 72 -9.79 2.27 4.62
CA THR A 72 -10.65 2.80 3.54
C THR A 72 -10.22 4.22 3.20
N ALA A 73 -9.87 4.46 1.94
CA ALA A 73 -9.36 5.74 1.50
C ALA A 73 -10.45 6.81 1.44
N GLY A 74 -10.20 7.95 2.09
CA GLY A 74 -11.02 9.16 2.01
C GLY A 74 -10.44 10.25 1.10
N GLY A 75 -9.25 10.02 0.52
CA GLY A 75 -8.56 10.97 -0.36
C GLY A 75 -7.64 10.27 -1.37
N SER A 76 -6.76 11.05 -2.00
CA SER A 76 -5.77 10.55 -2.97
C SER A 76 -4.54 9.89 -2.33
N THR A 77 -4.44 9.94 -1.00
CA THR A 77 -3.35 9.34 -0.22
C THR A 77 -3.90 8.74 1.06
N SER A 78 -3.41 7.56 1.42
CA SER A 78 -3.71 6.88 2.67
C SER A 78 -2.41 6.58 3.41
N ARG A 79 -2.51 6.42 4.74
CA ARG A 79 -1.38 6.12 5.61
C ARG A 79 -1.75 5.12 6.68
N THR A 80 -0.74 4.43 7.20
CA THR A 80 -0.82 3.57 8.38
C THR A 80 0.43 3.81 9.23
N ASN A 81 0.28 3.61 10.54
CA ASN A 81 1.39 3.68 11.47
C ASN A 81 1.60 2.29 12.10
N ASP A 82 2.83 1.99 12.48
CA ASP A 82 3.16 0.79 13.25
C ASP A 82 4.26 1.11 14.27
N GLN A 83 4.27 0.39 15.39
CA GLN A 83 5.34 0.44 16.38
C GLN A 83 6.20 -0.80 16.26
N THR A 84 7.47 -0.58 15.92
CA THR A 84 8.43 -1.68 15.75
C THR A 84 9.10 -1.99 17.09
N SER A 85 9.31 -3.28 17.39
CA SER A 85 9.95 -3.74 18.63
C SER A 85 11.49 -3.81 18.54
N GLY A 86 12.08 -3.25 17.48
CA GLY A 86 13.51 -3.42 17.15
C GLY A 86 13.80 -4.69 16.34
N GLU A 87 12.81 -5.54 16.11
CA GLU A 87 12.89 -6.62 15.14
C GLU A 87 12.53 -6.10 13.75
N ARG A 88 13.22 -6.62 12.73
CA ARG A 88 12.92 -6.29 11.34
C ARG A 88 11.53 -6.80 10.98
N LYS A 89 10.73 -5.94 10.35
CA LYS A 89 9.39 -6.24 9.86
C LYS A 89 9.26 -5.72 8.44
N PHE A 90 8.56 -6.47 7.61
CA PHE A 90 8.30 -6.17 6.22
C PHE A 90 6.82 -5.90 6.04
N TYR A 91 6.50 -5.01 5.11
CA TYR A 91 5.12 -4.57 4.87
C TYR A 91 4.81 -4.69 3.38
N ARG A 92 3.55 -5.03 3.09
CA ARG A 92 2.96 -4.91 1.77
C ARG A 92 1.57 -4.34 1.91
N ILE A 93 1.15 -3.60 0.90
CA ILE A 93 -0.19 -3.03 0.86
C ILE A 93 -0.90 -3.61 -0.34
N ARG A 94 -2.13 -4.05 -0.14
CA ARG A 94 -2.98 -4.62 -1.19
C ARG A 94 -4.26 -3.83 -1.26
N VAL A 95 -4.69 -3.46 -2.46
CA VAL A 95 -6.05 -2.99 -2.66
C VAL A 95 -6.99 -4.19 -2.63
N SER A 96 -8.04 -4.13 -1.82
CA SER A 96 -9.11 -5.12 -1.86
C SER A 96 -10.03 -4.80 -3.05
N GLY A 97 -10.05 -5.68 -4.04
CA GLY A 97 -11.09 -5.65 -5.07
C GLY A 97 -12.44 -6.10 -4.50
N PRO A 98 -13.56 -5.76 -5.17
CA PRO A 98 -14.81 -6.50 -4.99
C PRO A 98 -14.65 -7.98 -5.35
#